data_AF-D3B4H7-F1
#
_entry.id   AF-D3B4H7-F1
#
_cell.length_a   1.000
_cell.length_b   1.000
_cell.length_c   1.000
_cell.angle_alpha   90.00
_cell.angle_beta   90.00
_cell.angle_gamma   90.00
#
_symmetry.space_group_name_H-M   'P 1'
#
loop_
_entity.id
_entity.type
_entity.pdbx_description
1 polymer ?
#
loop_
_entity_poly.entity_id
_entity_poly.type
_entity_poly.pdbx_seq_one_letter_code
_entity_poly.pdbx_strand_id
1 'polypeptide(L)'
;MKNPIVFIILLAGIYSWYSCYAYAIPSEYLIKTVPYHRQVTDYNCGDASLQMVFGYYGQDINQEQIDDVARTSKHEGTSSYDIVRTAQFSILSQSQGTDKKKKELNHGFPNYPYGLNAVGYSSNEEWMDGLKSAISLNIPIIVLMHYSLEDPGGHFRVVIGYNDDLETITTLDPWDRDGQPQVYTLSYSNFTALWNYTEKDSPRGTPFFGVAIWPLNVDIVAFSNGNQTTFNVKFDYTNPIPFLSELQLLPKTLGTITNFIAPKDSQFVSASSYTTGPINEGDTVKSLFVVNCPGGSCHGLFIANVEILIQASVPYTYDRNHYYYPPYSYIDVIGYSEEAKI
;
A
#
# COMPACT_ATOMS: atom_id res chain seq x y z
N MET A 1 -43.08 -57.49 -28.70
CA MET A 1 -42.02 -56.63 -29.26
C MET A 1 -42.01 -55.32 -28.49
N LYS A 2 -41.07 -55.16 -27.54
CA LYS A 2 -40.91 -53.94 -26.72
C LYS A 2 -39.52 -53.37 -27.04
N ASN A 3 -39.47 -52.18 -27.62
CA ASN A 3 -38.24 -51.40 -27.80
C ASN A 3 -37.86 -50.72 -26.48
N PRO A 4 -36.57 -50.67 -26.10
CA PRO A 4 -36.13 -49.80 -25.04
C PRO A 4 -35.86 -48.39 -25.60
N ILE A 5 -36.37 -47.37 -24.91
CA ILE A 5 -36.05 -45.97 -25.13
C ILE A 5 -34.70 -45.70 -24.44
N VAL A 6 -33.69 -45.32 -25.22
CA VAL A 6 -32.38 -44.87 -24.73
C VAL A 6 -32.49 -43.37 -24.45
N PHE A 7 -32.29 -42.96 -23.20
CA PHE A 7 -32.12 -41.56 -22.81
C PHE A 7 -30.66 -41.16 -23.06
N ILE A 8 -30.42 -40.29 -24.05
CA ILE A 8 -29.13 -39.62 -24.25
C ILE A 8 -29.18 -38.33 -23.43
N ILE A 9 -28.41 -38.27 -22.34
CA ILE A 9 -28.18 -37.03 -21.59
C ILE A 9 -27.12 -36.23 -22.35
N LEU A 10 -27.55 -35.15 -23.00
CA LEU A 10 -26.67 -34.14 -23.58
C LEU A 10 -26.22 -33.20 -22.46
N LEU A 11 -25.00 -33.40 -21.96
CA LEU A 11 -24.30 -32.44 -21.10
C LEU A 11 -23.83 -31.26 -21.97
N ALA A 12 -24.60 -30.17 -21.94
CA ALA A 12 -24.15 -28.89 -22.47
C ALA A 12 -23.10 -28.31 -21.51
N GLY A 13 -21.82 -28.50 -21.84
CA GLY A 13 -20.72 -27.84 -21.16
C GLY A 13 -20.78 -26.33 -21.42
N ILE A 14 -21.13 -25.56 -20.39
CA ILE A 14 -21.03 -24.11 -20.39
C ILE A 14 -19.53 -23.77 -20.26
N TYR A 15 -18.87 -23.55 -21.38
CA TYR A 15 -17.55 -22.92 -21.38
C TYR A 15 -17.76 -21.45 -21.01
N SER A 16 -17.42 -21.08 -19.77
CA SER A 16 -17.30 -19.69 -19.35
C SER A 16 -16.01 -19.13 -19.94
N TRP A 17 -16.14 -18.23 -20.92
CA TRP A 17 -15.02 -17.48 -21.46
C TRP A 17 -14.66 -16.37 -20.47
N TYR A 18 -13.86 -16.69 -19.47
CA TYR A 18 -13.15 -15.67 -18.73
C TYR A 18 -12.08 -15.10 -19.68
N SER A 19 -12.35 -13.94 -20.25
CA SER A 19 -11.33 -13.16 -20.96
C SER A 19 -10.36 -12.64 -19.91
N CYS A 20 -9.29 -13.39 -19.68
CA CYS A 20 -8.15 -12.92 -18.90
C CYS A 20 -7.43 -11.88 -19.76
N TYR A 21 -7.73 -10.60 -19.55
CA TYR A 21 -6.90 -9.53 -20.07
C TYR A 21 -5.58 -9.58 -19.30
N ALA A 22 -4.60 -10.33 -19.82
CA ALA A 22 -3.23 -10.19 -19.36
C ALA A 22 -2.77 -8.77 -19.72
N TYR A 23 -2.63 -7.91 -18.72
CA TYR A 23 -2.04 -6.59 -18.92
C TYR A 23 -0.60 -6.81 -19.38
N ALA A 24 -0.29 -6.48 -20.62
CA ALA A 24 1.06 -6.62 -21.14
C ALA A 24 1.96 -5.62 -20.40
N ILE A 25 2.89 -6.13 -19.59
CA ILE A 25 3.91 -5.32 -18.93
C ILE A 25 4.76 -4.67 -20.04
N PRO A 26 4.93 -3.33 -20.07
CA PRO A 26 5.78 -2.68 -21.06
C PRO A 26 7.23 -3.13 -20.89
N SER A 27 8.06 -3.07 -21.95
CA SER A 27 9.47 -3.49 -21.86
C SER A 27 10.34 -2.54 -21.03
N GLU A 28 9.88 -1.31 -20.80
CA GLU A 28 10.54 -0.38 -19.90
C GLU A 28 9.52 0.51 -19.18
N TYR A 29 9.85 0.92 -17.97
CA TYR A 29 9.07 1.91 -17.22
C TYR A 29 9.96 2.64 -16.22
N LEU A 30 9.69 3.94 -16.01
CA LEU A 30 10.37 4.73 -14.99
C LEU A 30 9.39 5.72 -14.35
N ILE A 31 9.17 5.58 -13.04
CA ILE A 31 8.41 6.52 -12.22
C ILE A 31 9.32 7.72 -11.93
N LYS A 32 9.10 8.83 -12.64
CA LYS A 32 9.99 10.01 -12.59
C LYS A 32 9.78 10.91 -11.37
N THR A 33 8.68 10.73 -10.64
CA THR A 33 8.20 11.70 -9.64
C THR A 33 8.40 11.25 -8.20
N VAL A 34 9.04 10.10 -7.96
CA VAL A 34 9.40 9.69 -6.59
C VAL A 34 10.49 10.65 -6.08
N PRO A 35 10.25 11.42 -5.01
CA PRO A 35 11.25 12.33 -4.47
C PRO A 35 12.41 11.53 -3.86
N TYR A 36 13.63 12.05 -3.99
CA TYR A 36 14.80 11.46 -3.37
C TYR A 36 15.01 12.01 -1.95
N HIS A 37 15.27 11.11 -0.99
CA HIS A 37 15.67 11.46 0.36
C HIS A 37 16.85 10.60 0.81
N ARG A 38 17.94 11.27 1.22
CA ARG A 38 19.11 10.63 1.83
C ARG A 38 18.77 10.18 3.26
N GLN A 39 19.29 9.04 3.69
CA GLN A 39 19.17 8.62 5.09
C GLN A 39 19.92 9.58 6.03
N VAL A 40 19.31 9.86 7.19
CA VAL A 40 19.84 10.80 8.19
C VAL A 40 21.01 10.20 8.97
N THR A 41 20.91 8.92 9.35
CA THR A 41 21.99 8.18 10.03
C THR A 41 22.44 6.99 9.18
N ASP A 42 23.44 6.23 9.66
CA ASP A 42 23.89 4.98 9.05
C ASP A 42 22.87 3.82 9.13
N TYR A 43 21.75 4.00 9.84
CA TYR A 43 20.73 2.95 10.05
C TYR A 43 19.30 3.35 9.61
N ASN A 44 19.08 4.55 9.06
CA ASN A 44 17.74 5.01 8.62
C ASN A 44 17.42 4.70 7.14
N CYS A 45 18.00 3.66 6.53
CA CYS A 45 17.71 3.33 5.13
C CYS A 45 16.23 2.96 4.90
N GLY A 46 15.59 2.30 5.88
CA GLY A 46 14.15 2.01 5.88
C GLY A 46 13.32 3.28 5.96
N ASP A 47 13.64 4.17 6.90
CA ASP A 47 12.89 5.42 7.09
C ASP A 47 13.03 6.36 5.89
N ALA A 48 14.22 6.44 5.29
CA ALA A 48 14.44 7.22 4.07
C ALA A 48 13.62 6.66 2.91
N SER A 49 13.56 5.33 2.77
CA SER A 49 12.74 4.67 1.76
C SER A 49 11.25 4.93 1.96
N LEU A 50 10.76 4.90 3.21
CA LEU A 50 9.40 5.28 3.56
C LEU A 50 9.12 6.75 3.25
N GLN A 51 10.03 7.67 3.62
CA GLN A 51 9.89 9.10 3.31
C GLN A 51 9.78 9.34 1.79
N MET A 52 10.57 8.65 0.96
CA MET A 52 10.49 8.75 -0.50
C MET A 52 9.11 8.29 -1.03
N VAL A 53 8.59 7.16 -0.54
CA VAL A 53 7.29 6.63 -0.97
C VAL A 53 6.12 7.46 -0.42
N PHE A 54 6.18 7.94 0.81
CA PHE A 54 5.20 8.89 1.35
C PHE A 54 5.18 10.19 0.55
N GLY A 55 6.35 10.77 0.26
CA GLY A 55 6.47 11.97 -0.55
C GLY A 55 5.94 11.79 -1.97
N TYR A 56 6.10 10.60 -2.56
CA TYR A 56 5.50 10.26 -3.85
C TYR A 56 3.97 10.36 -3.85
N TYR A 57 3.32 10.03 -2.73
CA TYR A 57 1.88 10.19 -2.53
C TYR A 57 1.48 11.53 -1.91
N GLY A 58 2.39 12.52 -1.89
CA GLY A 58 2.11 13.87 -1.38
C GLY A 58 2.08 13.97 0.14
N GLN A 59 2.58 12.96 0.86
CA GLN A 59 2.72 13.00 2.31
C GLN A 59 4.12 13.49 2.72
N ASP A 60 4.20 14.69 3.30
CA ASP A 60 5.43 15.28 3.83
C ASP A 60 5.69 14.77 5.26
N ILE A 61 6.17 13.53 5.33
CA ILE A 61 6.52 12.85 6.58
C ILE A 61 8.02 12.62 6.57
N ASN A 62 8.73 13.20 7.54
CA ASN A 62 10.18 13.10 7.60
C ASN A 62 10.66 11.87 8.38
N GLN A 63 11.93 11.50 8.18
CA GLN A 63 12.56 10.35 8.86
C GLN A 63 12.49 10.42 10.39
N GLU A 64 12.52 11.61 10.99
CA GLU A 64 12.42 11.75 12.45
C GLU A 64 11.03 11.36 12.99
N GLN A 65 9.98 11.62 12.22
CA GLN A 65 8.62 11.16 12.54
C GLN A 65 8.48 9.65 12.32
N ILE A 66 9.20 9.10 11.35
CA ILE A 66 9.14 7.69 10.97
C ILE A 66 9.87 6.79 11.96
N ASP A 67 11.05 7.21 12.44
CA ASP A 67 11.99 6.44 13.26
C ASP A 67 11.31 5.63 14.38
N ASP A 68 10.54 6.30 15.25
CA ASP A 68 9.85 5.62 16.36
C ASP A 68 8.61 4.82 15.92
N VAL A 69 7.95 5.19 14.83
CA VAL A 69 6.82 4.42 14.29
C VAL A 69 7.31 3.10 13.70
N ALA A 70 8.42 3.17 12.97
CA ALA A 70 9.09 2.03 12.34
C ALA A 70 9.99 1.24 13.32
N ARG A 71 10.03 1.64 14.60
CA ARG A 71 10.89 1.05 15.64
C ARG A 71 12.37 1.01 15.23
N THR A 72 12.78 1.94 14.36
CA THR A 72 14.12 2.04 13.83
C THR A 72 15.12 2.31 14.95
N SER A 73 16.28 1.65 14.92
CA SER A 73 17.35 1.91 15.89
C SER A 73 18.72 1.68 15.30
N LYS A 74 19.75 2.18 15.99
CA LYS A 74 21.15 1.91 15.65
C LYS A 74 21.52 0.43 15.68
N HIS A 75 20.80 -0.39 16.44
CA HIS A 75 21.17 -1.80 16.63
C HIS A 75 20.71 -2.69 15.47
N GLU A 76 19.57 -2.35 14.86
CA GLU A 76 18.92 -3.19 13.85
C GLU A 76 18.65 -2.46 12.53
N GLY A 77 18.60 -1.13 12.54
CA GLY A 77 17.91 -0.37 11.50
C GLY A 77 16.40 -0.54 11.63
N THR A 78 15.71 -0.73 10.52
CA THR A 78 14.26 -0.94 10.44
C THR A 78 13.97 -2.39 10.05
N SER A 79 12.98 -3.05 10.66
CA SER A 79 12.58 -4.39 10.21
C SER A 79 11.58 -4.35 9.05
N SER A 80 11.59 -5.38 8.21
CA SER A 80 10.66 -5.57 7.08
C SER A 80 9.18 -5.50 7.47
N TYR A 81 8.79 -5.99 8.66
CA TYR A 81 7.42 -5.85 9.16
C TYR A 81 7.08 -4.42 9.56
N ASP A 82 8.06 -3.70 10.10
CA ASP A 82 7.86 -2.33 10.53
C ASP A 82 7.70 -1.37 9.35
N ILE A 83 8.30 -1.65 8.19
CA ILE A 83 8.03 -0.90 6.95
C ILE A 83 6.53 -0.94 6.60
N VAL A 84 5.93 -2.13 6.60
CA VAL A 84 4.48 -2.31 6.29
C VAL A 84 3.63 -1.63 7.35
N ARG A 85 3.93 -1.89 8.62
CA ARG A 85 3.22 -1.33 9.76
C ARG A 85 3.20 0.20 9.76
N THR A 86 4.34 0.81 9.41
CA THR A 86 4.49 2.26 9.40
C THR A 86 3.59 2.93 8.38
N ALA A 87 3.45 2.33 7.20
CA ALA A 87 2.52 2.82 6.19
C ALA A 87 1.05 2.79 6.66
N GLN A 88 0.70 1.83 7.52
CA GLN A 88 -0.64 1.67 8.08
C GLN A 88 -0.89 2.51 9.35
N PHE A 89 0.10 3.23 9.86
CA PHE A 89 0.01 3.99 11.10
C PHE A 89 -1.01 5.13 11.00
N SER A 90 -1.97 5.17 11.92
CA SER A 90 -3.06 6.14 11.90
C SER A 90 -3.35 6.77 13.26
N ILE A 91 -4.34 7.66 13.31
CA ILE A 91 -4.83 8.35 14.52
C ILE A 91 -5.17 7.41 15.69
N LEU A 92 -5.41 6.13 15.43
CA LEU A 92 -5.77 5.13 16.43
C LEU A 92 -4.56 4.51 17.13
N SER A 93 -3.35 4.76 16.63
CA SER A 93 -2.13 4.12 17.09
C SER A 93 -1.13 5.07 17.72
N GLN A 94 -0.26 4.49 18.55
CA GLN A 94 0.90 5.11 19.14
C GLN A 94 2.18 4.42 18.67
N SER A 95 3.24 5.19 18.42
CA SER A 95 4.57 4.70 18.08
C SER A 95 5.10 3.77 19.17
N GLN A 96 5.72 2.66 18.78
CA GLN A 96 6.25 1.65 19.71
C GLN A 96 7.78 1.70 19.83
N GLY A 97 8.44 2.49 18.98
CA GLY A 97 9.88 2.74 19.04
C GLY A 97 10.27 3.58 20.25
N THR A 98 11.56 3.56 20.58
CA THR A 98 12.07 4.21 21.78
C THR A 98 13.35 5.01 21.53
N ASP A 99 13.75 5.20 20.27
CA ASP A 99 14.98 5.93 19.92
C ASP A 99 14.79 7.43 20.16
N LYS A 100 13.59 7.95 19.89
CA LYS A 100 13.26 9.38 20.05
C LYS A 100 12.18 9.61 21.10
N LYS A 101 12.35 9.11 22.34
CA LYS A 101 11.41 9.23 23.50
C LYS A 101 10.71 10.57 23.78
N LYS A 102 11.14 11.68 23.17
CA LYS A 102 10.50 13.01 23.30
C LYS A 102 9.71 13.43 22.04
N LYS A 103 9.65 12.56 21.03
CA LYS A 103 9.07 12.77 19.70
C LYS A 103 8.12 11.64 19.30
N GLU A 104 7.73 10.81 20.26
CA GLU A 104 6.74 9.74 20.10
C GLU A 104 5.43 10.33 19.55
N LEU A 105 4.84 9.61 18.59
CA LEU A 105 3.58 9.99 17.97
C LEU A 105 2.47 9.12 18.55
N ASN A 106 1.42 9.76 19.08
CA ASN A 106 0.33 9.06 19.76
C ASN A 106 -0.98 9.02 18.97
N HIS A 107 -1.02 9.72 17.82
CA HIS A 107 -2.22 9.94 17.03
C HIS A 107 -1.86 10.11 15.55
N GLY A 108 -1.28 9.06 14.95
CA GLY A 108 -0.90 9.09 13.54
C GLY A 108 0.22 10.09 13.22
N PHE A 109 0.51 10.26 11.94
CA PHE A 109 1.42 11.29 11.48
C PHE A 109 0.73 12.67 11.48
N PRO A 110 1.42 13.75 11.84
CA PRO A 110 0.86 15.10 11.76
C PRO A 110 0.29 15.39 10.36
N ASN A 111 -0.95 15.89 10.30
CA ASN A 111 -1.71 16.16 9.08
C ASN A 111 -2.17 14.92 8.27
N TYR A 112 -1.78 13.70 8.67
CA TYR A 112 -2.15 12.46 8.00
C TYR A 112 -2.81 11.51 9.02
N PRO A 113 -4.09 11.73 9.33
CA PRO A 113 -4.80 10.97 10.36
C PRO A 113 -5.09 9.51 9.95
N TYR A 114 -5.03 9.21 8.66
CA TYR A 114 -5.27 7.90 8.09
C TYR A 114 -3.96 7.26 7.64
N GLY A 115 -3.85 5.94 7.85
CA GLY A 115 -2.83 5.12 7.23
C GLY A 115 -3.11 4.92 5.73
N LEU A 116 -2.11 4.42 5.03
CA LEU A 116 -2.17 3.97 3.64
C LEU A 116 -2.42 2.46 3.56
N ASN A 117 -2.85 1.99 2.38
CA ASN A 117 -2.77 0.56 2.09
C ASN A 117 -1.30 0.16 1.97
N ALA A 118 -0.95 -1.00 2.53
CA ALA A 118 0.38 -1.55 2.41
C ALA A 118 0.37 -3.07 2.50
N VAL A 119 1.17 -3.72 1.65
CA VAL A 119 1.46 -5.15 1.74
C VAL A 119 2.96 -5.38 1.63
N GLY A 120 3.48 -6.27 2.46
CA GLY A 120 4.86 -6.76 2.35
C GLY A 120 4.85 -8.22 1.97
N TYR A 121 5.62 -8.57 0.94
CA TYR A 121 5.71 -9.92 0.40
C TYR A 121 7.17 -10.36 0.29
N SER A 122 7.43 -11.62 0.60
CA SER A 122 8.73 -12.30 0.42
C SER A 122 8.46 -13.73 0.00
N SER A 123 9.41 -14.34 -0.72
CA SER A 123 9.26 -15.67 -1.30
C SER A 123 10.62 -16.31 -1.51
N ASN A 124 10.67 -17.64 -1.60
CA ASN A 124 11.88 -18.34 -2.06
C ASN A 124 12.08 -18.23 -3.59
N GLU A 125 11.04 -17.80 -4.30
CA GLU A 125 11.06 -17.59 -5.75
C GLU A 125 11.04 -16.10 -6.05
N GLU A 126 11.94 -15.67 -6.95
CA GLU A 126 11.99 -14.29 -7.41
C GLU A 126 10.70 -13.94 -8.17
N TRP A 127 10.09 -12.81 -7.82
CA TRP A 127 8.86 -12.32 -8.45
C TRP A 127 9.12 -11.08 -9.31
N MET A 128 10.13 -11.14 -10.18
CA MET A 128 10.54 -10.02 -11.04
C MET A 128 9.40 -9.45 -11.89
N ASP A 129 8.56 -10.29 -12.49
CA ASP A 129 7.41 -9.83 -13.29
C ASP A 129 6.36 -9.10 -12.43
N GLY A 130 6.20 -9.55 -11.19
CA GLY A 130 5.36 -8.90 -10.20
C GLY A 130 5.87 -7.53 -9.80
N LEU A 131 7.20 -7.40 -9.64
CA LEU A 131 7.87 -6.14 -9.37
C LEU A 131 7.67 -5.18 -10.55
N LYS A 132 7.94 -5.62 -11.77
CA LYS A 132 7.74 -4.82 -13.00
C LYS A 132 6.28 -4.40 -13.19
N SER A 133 5.34 -5.29 -12.89
CA SER A 133 3.90 -4.99 -12.92
C SER A 133 3.58 -3.83 -11.99
N ALA A 134 4.04 -3.88 -10.74
CA ALA A 134 3.83 -2.80 -9.77
C ALA A 134 4.41 -1.45 -10.26
N ILE A 135 5.65 -1.48 -10.73
CA ILE A 135 6.31 -0.28 -11.26
C ILE A 135 5.55 0.30 -12.45
N SER A 136 5.07 -0.54 -13.39
CA SER A 136 4.28 -0.10 -14.55
C SER A 136 2.91 0.49 -14.19
N LEU A 137 2.41 0.19 -12.99
CA LEU A 137 1.20 0.75 -12.41
C LEU A 137 1.47 2.02 -11.59
N ASN A 138 2.67 2.62 -11.70
CA ASN A 138 3.08 3.79 -10.93
C ASN A 138 3.11 3.54 -9.40
N ILE A 139 3.46 2.32 -8.98
CA ILE A 139 3.61 1.96 -7.57
C ILE A 139 5.09 1.66 -7.30
N PRO A 140 5.84 2.58 -6.66
CA PRO A 140 7.22 2.31 -6.27
C PRO A 140 7.26 1.21 -5.21
N ILE A 141 8.29 0.36 -5.26
CA ILE A 141 8.43 -0.78 -4.34
C ILE A 141 9.65 -0.59 -3.45
N ILE A 142 9.46 -0.64 -2.13
CA ILE A 142 10.57 -0.69 -1.19
C ILE A 142 11.07 -2.13 -1.13
N VAL A 143 12.34 -2.38 -1.43
CA VAL A 143 12.95 -3.72 -1.36
C VAL A 143 13.99 -3.79 -0.26
N LEU A 144 14.14 -4.96 0.35
CA LEU A 144 15.24 -5.27 1.27
C LEU A 144 16.23 -6.19 0.57
N MET A 145 17.50 -5.78 0.55
CA MET A 145 18.56 -6.47 -0.19
C MET A 145 19.90 -6.32 0.50
N HIS A 146 20.91 -7.05 0.04
CA HIS A 146 22.29 -6.74 0.39
C HIS A 146 22.68 -5.33 -0.11
N TYR A 147 23.52 -4.63 0.66
CA TYR A 147 24.04 -3.33 0.27
C TYR A 147 24.85 -3.43 -1.03
N SER A 148 25.78 -4.38 -1.11
CA SER A 148 26.57 -4.66 -2.32
C SER A 148 26.94 -6.14 -2.37
N LEU A 149 27.61 -6.58 -3.44
CA LEU A 149 28.05 -7.98 -3.56
C LEU A 149 29.18 -8.28 -2.57
N GLU A 150 29.92 -7.25 -2.16
CA GLU A 150 31.06 -7.32 -1.23
C GLU A 150 30.67 -7.04 0.22
N ASP A 151 29.53 -6.36 0.44
CA ASP A 151 28.99 -6.07 1.76
C ASP A 151 27.59 -6.67 1.91
N PRO A 152 27.46 -7.80 2.63
CA PRO A 152 26.20 -8.48 2.82
C PRO A 152 25.30 -7.82 3.88
N GLY A 153 25.61 -6.61 4.36
CA GLY A 153 24.71 -5.82 5.19
C GLY A 153 23.33 -5.64 4.54
N GLY A 154 22.26 -5.72 5.35
CA GLY A 154 20.91 -5.45 4.85
C GLY A 154 20.73 -3.97 4.53
N HIS A 155 20.02 -3.66 3.46
CA HIS A 155 19.81 -2.31 2.97
C HIS A 155 18.46 -2.17 2.26
N PHE A 156 17.72 -1.12 2.58
CA PHE A 156 16.50 -0.78 1.87
C PHE A 156 16.77 0.16 0.70
N ARG A 157 16.10 -0.10 -0.42
CA ARG A 157 16.08 0.77 -1.60
C ARG A 157 14.66 0.90 -2.11
N VAL A 158 14.39 1.96 -2.88
CA VAL A 158 13.10 2.13 -3.57
C VAL A 158 13.30 1.82 -5.05
N VAL A 159 12.67 0.78 -5.57
CA VAL A 159 12.62 0.48 -7.00
C VAL A 159 11.65 1.45 -7.66
N ILE A 160 12.11 2.11 -8.72
CA ILE A 160 11.32 3.12 -9.45
C ILE A 160 11.27 2.87 -10.96
N GLY A 161 12.04 1.91 -11.48
CA GLY A 161 12.06 1.65 -12.92
C GLY A 161 12.75 0.36 -13.30
N TYR A 162 12.53 -0.05 -14.55
CA TYR A 162 13.21 -1.15 -15.20
C TYR A 162 13.29 -0.91 -16.71
N ASN A 163 14.23 -1.59 -17.36
CA ASN A 163 14.34 -1.64 -18.81
C ASN A 163 14.82 -3.04 -19.22
N ASP A 164 13.99 -3.77 -19.95
CA ASP A 164 14.23 -5.15 -20.42
C ASP A 164 15.29 -5.20 -21.52
N ASP A 165 15.34 -4.20 -22.41
CA ASP A 165 16.32 -4.14 -23.52
C ASP A 165 17.75 -4.01 -23.00
N LEU A 166 17.92 -3.33 -21.85
CA LEU A 166 19.19 -3.14 -21.14
C LEU A 166 19.38 -4.14 -19.99
N GLU A 167 18.36 -4.94 -19.67
CA GLU A 167 18.32 -5.84 -18.51
C GLU A 167 18.69 -5.13 -17.19
N THR A 168 18.05 -3.99 -16.91
CA THR A 168 18.36 -3.17 -15.72
C THR A 168 17.16 -2.83 -14.84
N ILE A 169 17.39 -2.77 -13.53
CA ILE A 169 16.50 -2.18 -12.52
C ILE A 169 17.07 -0.84 -12.08
N THR A 170 16.22 0.18 -11.98
CA THR A 170 16.57 1.50 -11.45
C THR A 170 15.98 1.68 -10.05
N THR A 171 16.84 2.04 -9.11
CA THR A 171 16.49 2.25 -7.69
C THR A 171 16.91 3.63 -7.20
N LEU A 172 16.25 4.11 -6.15
CA LEU A 172 16.73 5.21 -5.32
C LEU A 172 17.46 4.61 -4.10
N ASP A 173 18.74 4.90 -3.97
CA ASP A 173 19.58 4.45 -2.85
C ASP A 173 19.77 5.58 -1.83
N PRO A 174 19.28 5.40 -0.58
CA PRO A 174 19.32 6.47 0.40
C PRO A 174 20.69 6.71 1.04
N TRP A 175 21.68 5.81 0.92
CA TRP A 175 22.89 5.88 1.76
C TRP A 175 24.01 6.74 1.21
N ASP A 176 24.19 6.84 -0.11
CA ASP A 176 25.34 7.48 -0.78
C ASP A 176 26.75 7.06 -0.30
N ARG A 177 26.83 6.03 0.56
CA ARG A 177 28.06 5.44 1.06
C ARG A 177 28.92 4.96 -0.11
N ASP A 178 30.23 5.02 0.06
CA ASP A 178 31.21 4.57 -0.94
C ASP A 178 31.08 5.25 -2.32
N GLY A 179 30.43 6.42 -2.39
CA GLY A 179 30.21 7.17 -3.64
C GLY A 179 29.06 6.63 -4.50
N GLN A 180 28.20 5.78 -3.93
CA GLN A 180 27.05 5.21 -4.64
C GLN A 180 26.08 6.33 -5.09
N PRO A 181 25.63 6.32 -6.35
CA PRO A 181 24.74 7.37 -6.85
C PRO A 181 23.34 7.25 -6.23
N GLN A 182 22.66 8.38 -6.11
CA GLN A 182 21.29 8.48 -5.60
C GLN A 182 20.32 7.65 -6.45
N VAL A 183 20.43 7.77 -7.78
CA VAL A 183 19.77 6.89 -8.74
C VAL A 183 20.74 5.79 -9.09
N TYR A 184 20.47 4.59 -8.59
CA TYR A 184 21.34 3.44 -8.74
C TYR A 184 20.72 2.41 -9.68
N THR A 185 21.35 2.24 -10.84
CA THR A 185 20.94 1.27 -11.87
C THR A 185 21.77 0.00 -11.74
N LEU A 186 21.08 -1.12 -11.58
CA LEU A 186 21.65 -2.46 -11.43
C LEU A 186 21.28 -3.30 -12.65
N SER A 187 22.19 -4.17 -13.11
CA SER A 187 21.77 -5.26 -14.00
C SER A 187 20.79 -6.19 -13.28
N TYR A 188 19.94 -6.90 -14.02
CA TYR A 188 19.05 -7.91 -13.45
C TYR A 188 19.81 -8.93 -12.61
N SER A 189 20.91 -9.46 -13.13
CA SER A 189 21.75 -10.42 -12.40
C SER A 189 22.24 -9.88 -11.04
N ASN A 190 22.71 -8.63 -10.99
CA ASN A 190 23.17 -8.03 -9.74
C ASN A 190 22.00 -7.70 -8.82
N PHE A 191 20.89 -7.19 -9.36
CA PHE A 191 19.69 -6.92 -8.57
C PHE A 191 19.17 -8.20 -7.92
N THR A 192 18.99 -9.28 -8.68
CA THR A 192 18.56 -10.59 -8.17
C THR A 192 19.52 -11.12 -7.10
N ALA A 193 20.83 -11.03 -7.33
CA ALA A 193 21.82 -11.48 -6.35
C ALA A 193 21.75 -10.70 -5.01
N LEU A 194 21.55 -9.39 -5.07
CA LEU A 194 21.38 -8.56 -3.87
C LEU A 194 20.02 -8.79 -3.21
N TRP A 195 18.95 -8.93 -4.01
CA TRP A 195 17.57 -9.09 -3.55
C TRP A 195 17.26 -10.47 -3.00
N ASN A 196 18.10 -11.46 -3.31
CA ASN A 196 18.14 -12.75 -2.63
C ASN A 196 18.72 -12.64 -1.19
N TYR A 197 18.24 -11.64 -0.46
CA TYR A 197 18.57 -11.35 0.92
C TYR A 197 17.46 -11.85 1.83
N THR A 198 17.83 -12.63 2.84
CA THR A 198 16.92 -12.99 3.93
C THR A 198 17.26 -12.17 5.16
N GLU A 199 16.27 -11.41 5.64
CA GLU A 199 16.36 -10.71 6.93
C GLU A 199 16.62 -11.74 8.03
N LYS A 200 17.77 -11.60 8.68
CA LYS A 200 18.25 -12.58 9.67
C LYS A 200 17.26 -12.66 10.83
N ASP A 201 16.91 -13.88 11.25
CA ASP A 201 16.00 -14.13 12.38
C ASP A 201 14.61 -13.49 12.23
N SER A 202 14.26 -13.07 11.00
CA SER A 202 12.94 -12.53 10.65
C SER A 202 11.89 -13.63 10.56
N PRO A 203 10.68 -13.41 11.11
CA PRO A 203 9.55 -14.30 10.89
C PRO A 203 9.14 -14.46 9.42
N ARG A 204 9.54 -13.55 8.51
CA ARG A 204 9.31 -13.73 7.07
C ARG A 204 10.14 -14.87 6.49
N GLY A 205 11.35 -15.07 7.01
CA GLY A 205 12.21 -16.24 6.77
C GLY A 205 12.52 -16.57 5.31
N THR A 206 12.29 -15.65 4.37
CA THR A 206 12.39 -15.88 2.92
C THR A 206 12.95 -14.66 2.20
N PRO A 207 13.66 -14.85 1.07
CA PRO A 207 14.26 -13.77 0.29
C PRO A 207 13.25 -12.97 -0.55
N PHE A 208 13.76 -12.11 -1.43
CA PHE A 208 12.98 -11.33 -2.40
C PHE A 208 11.89 -10.50 -1.73
N PHE A 209 12.23 -9.82 -0.64
CA PHE A 209 11.27 -9.00 0.08
C PHE A 209 10.99 -7.68 -0.64
N GLY A 210 9.71 -7.34 -0.80
CA GLY A 210 9.26 -6.03 -1.26
C GLY A 210 7.98 -5.56 -0.55
N VAL A 211 7.82 -4.24 -0.47
CA VAL A 211 6.61 -3.59 0.04
C VAL A 211 6.01 -2.68 -1.02
N ALA A 212 4.72 -2.88 -1.27
CA ALA A 212 3.89 -1.93 -1.99
C ALA A 212 3.08 -1.10 -0.99
N ILE A 213 3.05 0.20 -1.19
CA ILE A 213 2.25 1.17 -0.41
C ILE A 213 1.45 2.00 -1.41
N TRP A 214 0.18 2.28 -1.13
CA TRP A 214 -0.66 3.12 -1.99
C TRP A 214 -1.84 3.74 -1.22
N PRO A 215 -2.37 4.90 -1.66
CA PRO A 215 -3.58 5.47 -1.08
C PRO A 215 -4.81 4.63 -1.41
N LEU A 216 -5.86 4.74 -0.58
CA LEU A 216 -7.17 4.23 -0.95
C LEU A 216 -7.74 5.09 -2.09
N ASN A 217 -8.15 4.45 -3.19
CA ASN A 217 -8.80 5.16 -4.29
C ASN A 217 -10.31 5.26 -4.03
N VAL A 218 -10.83 6.49 -4.01
CA VAL A 218 -12.24 6.80 -3.78
C VAL A 218 -12.76 7.58 -4.98
N ASP A 219 -13.76 7.03 -5.66
CA ASP A 219 -14.43 7.68 -6.79
C ASP A 219 -15.76 8.29 -6.32
N ILE A 220 -16.03 9.53 -6.73
CA ILE A 220 -17.34 10.17 -6.54
C ILE A 220 -17.96 10.46 -7.91
N VAL A 221 -19.14 9.89 -8.17
CA VAL A 221 -19.93 10.20 -9.38
C VAL A 221 -21.24 10.85 -8.98
N ALA A 222 -21.52 12.03 -9.52
CA ALA A 222 -22.72 12.80 -9.22
C ALA A 222 -23.72 12.79 -10.38
N PHE A 223 -25.02 12.67 -10.05
CA PHE A 223 -26.13 12.74 -10.98
C PHE A 223 -27.21 13.69 -10.45
N SER A 224 -27.45 14.80 -11.14
CA SER A 224 -28.46 15.79 -10.74
C SER A 224 -29.78 15.59 -11.49
N ASN A 225 -30.89 15.71 -10.78
CA ASN A 225 -32.24 15.72 -11.32
C ASN A 225 -33.08 16.78 -10.60
N GLY A 226 -33.33 17.91 -11.26
CA GLY A 226 -34.01 19.05 -10.65
C GLY A 226 -33.20 19.64 -9.50
N ASN A 227 -33.82 19.67 -8.31
CA ASN A 227 -33.18 20.17 -7.09
C ASN A 227 -32.45 19.08 -6.29
N GLN A 228 -32.41 17.84 -6.76
CA GLN A 228 -31.72 16.75 -6.09
C GLN A 228 -30.47 16.33 -6.86
N THR A 229 -29.42 15.96 -6.12
CA THR A 229 -28.22 15.34 -6.66
C THR A 229 -27.92 14.07 -5.90
N THR A 230 -27.72 12.98 -6.63
CA THR A 230 -27.30 11.68 -6.10
C THR A 230 -25.80 11.54 -6.32
N PHE A 231 -25.06 11.28 -5.24
CA PHE A 231 -23.64 10.98 -5.25
C PHE A 231 -23.45 9.49 -5.01
N ASN A 232 -22.76 8.84 -5.94
CA ASN A 232 -22.30 7.47 -5.81
C ASN A 232 -20.82 7.51 -5.44
N VAL A 233 -20.53 7.18 -4.17
CA VAL A 233 -19.18 7.05 -3.65
C VAL A 233 -18.79 5.58 -3.75
N LYS A 234 -17.69 5.30 -4.45
CA LYS A 234 -17.16 3.95 -4.66
C LYS A 234 -15.72 3.90 -4.18
N PHE A 235 -15.32 2.81 -3.54
CA PHE A 235 -13.91 2.49 -3.34
C PHE A 235 -13.68 0.98 -3.48
N ASP A 236 -12.44 0.61 -3.81
CA ASP A 236 -12.02 -0.77 -3.99
C ASP A 236 -10.98 -1.14 -2.91
N TYR A 237 -11.22 -2.22 -2.16
CA TYR A 237 -10.26 -2.76 -1.21
C TYR A 237 -9.51 -3.93 -1.85
N THR A 238 -8.62 -3.61 -2.78
CA THR A 238 -7.92 -4.59 -3.61
C THR A 238 -6.44 -4.25 -3.67
N ASN A 239 -5.59 -5.27 -3.67
CA ASN A 239 -4.20 -5.09 -4.01
C ASN A 239 -4.05 -4.83 -5.53
N PRO A 240 -3.54 -3.66 -5.93
CA PRO A 240 -3.45 -3.30 -7.34
C PRO A 240 -2.46 -4.16 -8.13
N ILE A 241 -1.60 -4.93 -7.45
CA ILE A 241 -0.60 -5.81 -8.07
C ILE A 241 -1.25 -7.18 -8.28
N PRO A 242 -1.52 -7.60 -9.55
CA PRO A 242 -2.38 -8.75 -9.82
C PRO A 242 -1.98 -10.04 -9.09
N PHE A 243 -0.71 -10.43 -9.17
CA PHE A 243 -0.25 -11.68 -8.54
C PHE A 243 -0.30 -11.64 -7.01
N LEU A 244 -0.10 -10.47 -6.39
CA LEU A 244 -0.21 -10.34 -4.93
C LEU A 244 -1.66 -10.34 -4.47
N SER A 245 -2.60 -9.91 -5.33
CA SER A 245 -4.03 -9.93 -4.99
C SER A 245 -4.58 -11.34 -4.80
N GLU A 246 -4.05 -12.30 -5.56
CA GLU A 246 -4.38 -13.72 -5.42
C GLU A 246 -3.93 -14.30 -4.08
N LEU A 247 -2.98 -13.66 -3.41
CA LEU A 247 -2.43 -14.10 -2.13
C LEU A 247 -3.18 -13.56 -0.90
N GLN A 248 -4.15 -12.65 -1.09
CA GLN A 248 -5.01 -12.11 -0.02
C GLN A 248 -4.19 -11.55 1.16
N LEU A 249 -3.26 -10.63 0.85
CA LEU A 249 -2.26 -10.12 1.77
C LEU A 249 -2.70 -8.87 2.55
N LEU A 250 -3.83 -8.26 2.17
CA LEU A 250 -4.33 -7.08 2.89
C LEU A 250 -4.77 -7.43 4.32
N PRO A 251 -4.65 -6.48 5.26
CA PRO A 251 -5.01 -6.73 6.65
C PRO A 251 -6.51 -7.03 6.77
N LYS A 252 -6.86 -7.77 7.83
CA LYS A 252 -8.26 -8.05 8.16
C LYS A 252 -8.98 -6.75 8.45
N THR A 253 -10.14 -6.56 7.84
CA THR A 253 -11.01 -5.42 8.16
C THR A 253 -11.97 -5.77 9.29
N LEU A 254 -12.33 -4.77 10.09
CA LEU A 254 -13.31 -4.86 11.17
C LEU A 254 -14.63 -4.15 10.81
N GLY A 255 -14.56 -3.19 9.90
CA GLY A 255 -15.70 -2.45 9.39
C GLY A 255 -15.24 -1.30 8.51
N THR A 256 -16.17 -0.74 7.75
CA THR A 256 -15.91 0.48 6.97
C THR A 256 -16.98 1.52 7.24
N ILE A 257 -16.59 2.78 7.12
CA ILE A 257 -17.48 3.92 7.25
C ILE A 257 -17.27 4.82 6.03
N THR A 258 -18.36 5.22 5.39
CA THR A 258 -18.37 6.29 4.39
C THR A 258 -19.20 7.44 4.92
N ASN A 259 -18.57 8.56 5.23
CA ASN A 259 -19.22 9.80 5.63
C ASN A 259 -19.25 10.77 4.45
N PHE A 260 -20.38 11.46 4.25
CA PHE A 260 -20.51 12.46 3.21
C PHE A 260 -20.84 13.81 3.81
N ILE A 261 -20.10 14.83 3.39
CA ILE A 261 -20.25 16.21 3.83
C ILE A 261 -20.76 17.01 2.64
N ALA A 262 -21.87 17.71 2.84
CA ALA A 262 -22.46 18.60 1.86
C ALA A 262 -22.34 20.07 2.30
N PRO A 263 -22.40 21.04 1.37
CA PRO A 263 -22.48 22.46 1.69
C PRO A 263 -23.62 22.79 2.65
N LYS A 264 -23.47 23.88 3.43
CA LYS A 264 -24.42 24.26 4.48
C LYS A 264 -25.87 24.43 4.00
N ASP A 265 -26.06 24.87 2.78
CA ASP A 265 -27.38 25.14 2.19
C ASP A 265 -28.04 23.89 1.58
N SER A 266 -27.31 22.78 1.58
CA SER A 266 -27.76 21.48 1.09
C SER A 266 -28.41 20.67 2.22
N GLN A 267 -29.40 19.85 1.88
CA GLN A 267 -30.12 19.00 2.83
C GLN A 267 -30.03 17.53 2.41
N PHE A 268 -29.53 16.67 3.30
CA PHE A 268 -29.54 15.24 3.05
C PHE A 268 -30.97 14.70 3.00
N VAL A 269 -31.29 13.98 1.92
CA VAL A 269 -32.51 13.19 1.76
C VAL A 269 -32.28 11.75 2.22
N SER A 270 -31.05 11.25 2.05
CA SER A 270 -30.58 9.95 2.57
C SER A 270 -29.82 10.10 3.88
N ALA A 271 -29.26 9.01 4.39
CA ALA A 271 -28.24 9.10 5.45
C ALA A 271 -27.02 9.88 4.95
N SER A 272 -26.36 10.60 5.85
CA SER A 272 -25.07 11.27 5.61
C SER A 272 -23.88 10.38 5.93
N SER A 273 -24.12 9.17 6.41
CA SER A 273 -23.11 8.17 6.74
C SER A 273 -23.64 6.76 6.49
N TYR A 274 -22.78 5.89 5.98
CA TYR A 274 -23.02 4.46 5.84
C TYR A 274 -21.92 3.69 6.55
N THR A 275 -22.29 2.68 7.32
CA THR A 275 -21.36 1.71 7.90
C THR A 275 -21.61 0.36 7.25
N THR A 276 -20.55 -0.29 6.78
CA THR A 276 -20.61 -1.69 6.35
C THR A 276 -19.87 -2.57 7.35
N GLY A 277 -20.23 -3.85 7.38
CA GLY A 277 -19.44 -4.84 8.09
C GLY A 277 -18.04 -5.01 7.50
N PRO A 278 -17.27 -5.99 8.01
CA PRO A 278 -16.00 -6.38 7.42
C PRO A 278 -16.13 -6.62 5.91
N ILE A 279 -15.14 -6.15 5.17
CA ILE A 279 -14.93 -6.41 3.74
C ILE A 279 -13.66 -7.24 3.56
N ASN A 280 -13.59 -7.97 2.45
CA ASN A 280 -12.46 -8.81 2.08
C ASN A 280 -11.65 -8.16 0.95
N GLU A 281 -10.42 -8.60 0.78
CA GLU A 281 -9.62 -8.18 -0.36
C GLU A 281 -10.28 -8.61 -1.67
N GLY A 282 -10.45 -7.65 -2.59
CA GLY A 282 -11.22 -7.80 -3.83
C GLY A 282 -12.62 -7.20 -3.77
N ASP A 283 -13.11 -6.80 -2.58
CA ASP A 283 -14.43 -6.17 -2.46
C ASP A 283 -14.43 -4.74 -2.99
N THR A 284 -15.54 -4.38 -3.66
CA THR A 284 -15.91 -3.01 -4.00
C THR A 284 -17.08 -2.57 -3.13
N VAL A 285 -16.93 -1.44 -2.45
CA VAL A 285 -18.00 -0.84 -1.64
C VAL A 285 -18.60 0.35 -2.38
N LYS A 286 -19.93 0.48 -2.32
CA LYS A 286 -20.68 1.58 -2.92
C LYS A 286 -21.66 2.17 -1.92
N SER A 287 -21.62 3.49 -1.77
CA SER A 287 -22.49 4.26 -0.89
C SER A 287 -23.21 5.35 -1.70
N LEU A 288 -24.53 5.45 -1.54
CA LEU A 288 -25.36 6.40 -2.29
C LEU A 288 -25.86 7.51 -1.37
N PHE A 289 -25.48 8.75 -1.65
CA PHE A 289 -25.94 9.93 -0.91
C PHE A 289 -26.86 10.76 -1.78
N VAL A 290 -28.04 11.09 -1.28
CA VAL A 290 -29.00 11.95 -1.98
C VAL A 290 -29.10 13.26 -1.23
N VAL A 291 -28.88 14.36 -1.94
CA VAL A 291 -28.86 15.71 -1.39
C VAL A 291 -29.86 16.57 -2.16
N ASN A 292 -30.67 17.35 -1.43
CA ASN A 292 -31.58 18.35 -1.95
C ASN A 292 -30.99 19.75 -1.79
N CYS A 293 -31.09 20.55 -2.84
CA CYS A 293 -30.54 21.90 -2.94
C CYS A 293 -31.70 22.88 -3.21
N PRO A 294 -32.22 23.58 -2.18
CA PRO A 294 -33.45 24.37 -2.28
C PRO A 294 -33.43 25.51 -3.32
N GLY A 295 -32.24 25.91 -3.80
CA GLY A 295 -32.05 26.93 -4.84
C GLY A 295 -31.99 26.40 -6.28
N GLY A 296 -32.22 25.10 -6.51
CA GLY A 296 -32.07 24.47 -7.82
C GLY A 296 -30.93 23.46 -7.82
N SER A 297 -30.03 23.54 -8.79
CA SER A 297 -28.89 22.61 -8.87
C SER A 297 -27.96 22.76 -7.66
N CYS A 298 -27.41 21.63 -7.23
CA CYS A 298 -26.41 21.62 -6.16
C CYS A 298 -25.12 22.25 -6.65
N HIS A 299 -24.53 23.12 -5.84
CA HIS A 299 -23.26 23.78 -6.13
C HIS A 299 -22.38 23.78 -4.89
N GLY A 300 -21.07 23.74 -5.11
CA GLY A 300 -20.07 23.84 -4.06
C GLY A 300 -19.25 22.57 -3.86
N LEU A 301 -18.60 22.50 -2.71
CA LEU A 301 -17.68 21.42 -2.36
C LEU A 301 -18.42 20.33 -1.56
N PHE A 302 -18.41 19.12 -2.10
CA PHE A 302 -18.86 17.91 -1.43
C PHE A 302 -17.65 17.06 -1.09
N ILE A 303 -17.66 16.41 0.07
CA ILE A 303 -16.51 15.63 0.53
C ILE A 303 -17.00 14.25 0.95
N ALA A 304 -16.39 13.20 0.41
CA ALA A 304 -16.56 11.84 0.89
C ALA A 304 -15.35 11.42 1.72
N ASN A 305 -15.56 11.08 2.99
CA ASN A 305 -14.54 10.48 3.84
C ASN A 305 -14.80 8.98 3.93
N VAL A 306 -13.84 8.19 3.48
CA VAL A 306 -13.87 6.73 3.60
C VAL A 306 -12.85 6.29 4.63
N GLU A 307 -13.28 5.44 5.55
CA GLU A 307 -12.48 4.88 6.63
C GLU A 307 -12.66 3.36 6.69
N ILE A 308 -11.56 2.62 6.67
CA ILE A 308 -11.49 1.16 6.78
C ILE A 308 -10.74 0.84 8.06
N LEU A 309 -11.45 0.31 9.05
CA LEU A 309 -10.85 -0.14 10.30
C LEU A 309 -10.17 -1.48 10.05
N ILE A 310 -8.85 -1.54 10.24
CA ILE A 310 -8.04 -2.74 10.01
C ILE A 310 -7.46 -3.28 11.31
N GLN A 311 -7.20 -4.58 11.34
CA GLN A 311 -6.53 -5.27 12.44
C GLN A 311 -5.40 -6.11 11.88
N ALA A 312 -4.21 -5.97 12.47
CA ALA A 312 -3.04 -6.79 12.14
C ALA A 312 -2.10 -6.89 13.35
N SER A 313 -0.96 -7.54 13.16
CA SER A 313 0.07 -7.68 14.18
C SER A 313 1.46 -7.56 13.57
N VAL A 314 2.38 -7.08 14.40
CA VAL A 314 3.81 -7.15 14.14
C VAL A 314 4.35 -8.33 14.95
N PRO A 315 5.01 -9.31 14.32
CA PRO A 315 5.54 -10.45 15.02
C PRO A 315 6.80 -10.07 15.80
N TYR A 316 7.37 -11.07 16.45
CA TYR A 316 8.62 -10.92 17.18
C TYR A 316 9.76 -10.62 16.19
N THR A 317 10.54 -9.58 16.46
CA THR A 317 11.77 -9.29 15.70
C THR A 317 12.97 -9.40 16.63
N TYR A 318 13.89 -10.32 16.31
CA TYR A 318 15.17 -10.50 17.01
C TYR A 318 16.19 -9.59 16.36
N ASP A 319 16.92 -8.80 17.14
CA ASP A 319 18.07 -8.08 16.61
C ASP A 319 19.33 -8.97 16.63
N ARG A 320 20.39 -8.50 15.95
CA ARG A 320 21.73 -9.15 15.96
C ARG A 320 22.48 -9.11 17.30
N ASN A 321 22.01 -8.37 18.30
CA ASN A 321 22.68 -8.04 19.58
C ASN A 321 21.89 -8.42 20.86
N HIS A 322 20.85 -9.26 20.79
CA HIS A 322 19.94 -9.60 21.89
C HIS A 322 19.06 -8.43 22.40
N TYR A 323 18.87 -7.40 21.60
CA TYR A 323 17.80 -6.43 21.75
C TYR A 323 16.51 -7.00 21.17
N TYR A 324 15.44 -6.89 21.94
CA TYR A 324 14.18 -7.56 21.64
C TYR A 324 13.08 -6.54 21.40
N TYR A 325 12.45 -6.64 20.24
CA TYR A 325 11.27 -5.87 19.93
C TYR A 325 10.04 -6.77 20.12
N PRO A 326 9.24 -6.53 21.17
CA PRO A 326 8.12 -7.40 21.49
C PRO A 326 7.09 -7.37 20.34
N PRO A 327 6.43 -8.50 20.06
CA PRO A 327 5.31 -8.53 19.14
C PRO A 327 4.16 -7.73 19.73
N TYR A 328 3.36 -7.13 18.86
CA TYR A 328 2.15 -6.44 19.28
C TYR A 328 1.08 -6.52 18.19
N SER A 329 -0.17 -6.50 18.63
CA SER A 329 -1.31 -6.33 17.73
C SER A 329 -1.72 -4.87 17.69
N TYR A 330 -2.28 -4.42 16.58
CA TYR A 330 -2.76 -3.06 16.42
C TYR A 330 -4.08 -3.04 15.68
N ILE A 331 -4.81 -1.95 15.89
CA ILE A 331 -5.98 -1.55 15.12
C ILE A 331 -5.65 -0.16 14.57
N ASP A 332 -5.80 0.01 13.27
CA ASP A 332 -5.59 1.28 12.59
C ASP A 332 -6.75 1.56 11.64
N VAL A 333 -6.78 2.78 11.11
CA VAL A 333 -7.70 3.19 10.07
C VAL A 333 -6.93 3.57 8.81
N ILE A 334 -7.21 2.87 7.72
CA ILE A 334 -6.84 3.29 6.36
C ILE A 334 -7.98 4.15 5.85
N GLY A 335 -7.69 5.26 5.20
CA GLY A 335 -8.75 6.16 4.77
C GLY A 335 -8.31 7.21 3.77
N TYR A 336 -9.31 7.87 3.20
CA TYR A 336 -9.12 8.92 2.22
C TYR A 336 -10.31 9.87 2.21
N SER A 337 -10.04 11.14 1.87
CA SER A 337 -11.04 12.19 1.72
C SER A 337 -11.03 12.64 0.26
N GLU A 338 -12.09 12.35 -0.47
CA GLU A 338 -12.25 12.76 -1.87
C GLU A 338 -13.19 13.96 -1.98
N GLU A 339 -12.80 14.92 -2.81
CA GLU A 339 -13.54 16.15 -3.06
C GLU A 339 -14.28 16.11 -4.40
N ALA A 340 -15.58 16.38 -4.39
CA ALA A 340 -16.36 16.59 -5.60
C ALA A 340 -16.87 18.03 -5.66
N LYS A 341 -16.42 18.78 -6.67
CA LYS A 341 -16.88 20.15 -6.93
C LYS A 341 -17.91 20.16 -8.04
N ILE A 342 -19.12 20.66 -7.73
CA ILE A 342 -20.24 20.82 -8.69
C ILE A 342 -20.54 22.30 -8.90
#